data_AF-A0A2C6DFG1-F1
#
_entry.id   AF-A0A2C6DFG1-F1
#
_cell.length_a   1.000
_cell.length_b   1.000
_cell.length_c   1.000
_cell.angle_alpha   90.00
_cell.angle_beta   90.00
_cell.angle_gamma   90.00
#
_symmetry.space_group_name_H-M   'P 1'
#
loop_
_entity.id
_entity.type
_entity.pdbx_description
1 polymer ?
#
loop_
_entity_poly.entity_id
_entity_poly.type
_entity_poly.pdbx_seq_one_letter_code
_entity_poly.pdbx_strand_id
1 'polypeptide(L)' 'MKFYTTFHKYYCGIDLHARTLYVCIIDERGNKVVHQKIKADKHELLRLISPYLKDIVMLT' A
#
# COMPACT_ATOMS: atom_id res chain seq x y z
N MET A 1 -3.13 13.81 -21.04
CA MET A 1 -3.25 13.32 -19.65
C MET A 1 -4.20 12.15 -19.63
N LYS A 2 -3.75 10.95 -19.24
CA LYS A 2 -4.66 9.80 -19.03
C LYS A 2 -5.20 9.92 -17.61
N PHE A 3 -6.46 10.30 -17.47
CA PHE A 3 -7.14 10.29 -16.18
C PHE A 3 -7.45 8.84 -15.84
N TYR A 4 -6.85 8.33 -14.77
CA TYR A 4 -7.27 7.06 -14.19
C TYR A 4 -8.63 7.28 -13.53
N THR A 5 -9.70 6.83 -14.20
CA THR A 5 -11.07 6.88 -13.67
C THR A 5 -11.47 5.61 -12.93
N THR A 6 -10.53 4.67 -12.76
CA THR A 6 -10.74 3.43 -12.03
C THR A 6 -10.57 3.69 -10.54
N PHE A 7 -11.68 3.58 -9.80
CA PHE A 7 -11.68 3.60 -8.36
C PHE A 7 -11.33 2.20 -7.84
N HIS A 8 -10.33 2.14 -6.96
CA HIS A 8 -9.90 0.91 -6.30
C HIS A 8 -10.23 1.01 -4.82
N LYS A 9 -10.55 -0.12 -4.20
CA LYS A 9 -10.91 -0.14 -2.77
C LYS A 9 -9.76 0.27 -1.86
N TYR A 10 -8.53 -0.07 -2.24
CA TYR A 10 -7.35 0.22 -1.45
C TYR A 10 -6.21 0.77 -2.32
N TYR A 11 -5.50 1.76 -1.79
CA TYR A 11 -4.28 2.30 -2.38
C TYR A 11 -3.13 2.11 -1.40
N CYS A 12 -2.09 1.42 -1.85
CA CYS A 12 -0.87 1.16 -1.10
C CYS A 12 0.23 2.12 -1.56
N GLY A 13 0.69 2.99 -0.68
CA GLY A 13 1.93 3.72 -0.82
C GLY A 13 3.05 3.00 -0.08
N ILE A 14 4.18 2.80 -0.75
CA ILE A 14 5.36 2.17 -0.17
C ILE A 14 6.55 3.12 -0.32
N ASP A 15 7.19 3.48 0.78
CA ASP A 15 8.41 4.27 0.79
C ASP A 15 9.56 3.45 1.39
N LEU A 16 10.66 3.34 0.63
CA LEU A 16 11.87 2.66 1.07
C LEU A 16 12.84 3.68 1.66
N HIS A 17 12.99 3.62 2.98
CA HIS A 17 13.94 4.46 3.71
C HIS A 17 15.05 3.60 4.34
N ALA A 18 16.23 3.63 3.71
CA ALA A 18 17.41 2.85 4.08
C ALA A 18 17.16 1.32 4.12
N ARG A 19 16.75 0.79 5.28
CA ARG A 19 16.43 -0.65 5.51
C ARG A 19 15.03 -0.88 6.07
N THR A 20 14.20 0.15 6.05
CA THR A 20 12.83 0.14 6.55
C THR A 20 11.90 0.47 5.39
N LEU A 21 10.80 -0.26 5.28
CA LEU A 21 9.69 0.07 4.40
C LEU A 21 8.60 0.74 5.23
N TYR A 22 8.18 1.92 4.79
CA TYR A 22 6.98 2.57 5.27
C TYR A 22 5.84 2.15 4.36
N VAL A 23 4.88 1.43 4.92
CA VAL A 23 3.71 0.98 4.18
C VAL A 23 2.50 1.74 4.70
N CYS A 24 1.83 2.44 3.78
CA CYS A 24 0.60 3.17 4.01
C CYS A 24 -0.47 2.61 3.09
N ILE A 25 -1.58 2.11 3.64
CA ILE A 25 -2.74 1.70 2.88
C ILE A 25 -3.90 2.62 3.24
N ILE A 26 -4.48 3.26 2.23
CA ILE A 26 -5.68 4.07 2.35
C ILE A 26 -6.85 3.38 1.65
N ASP A 27 -8.07 3.57 2.15
CA ASP A 27 -9.28 3.13 1.47
C ASP A 27 -9.70 4.12 0.36
N GLU A 28 -10.73 3.76 -0.41
CA GLU A 28 -11.34 4.59 -1.45
C GLU A 28 -11.85 5.96 -0.94
N ARG A 29 -12.07 6.11 0.38
CA ARG A 29 -12.53 7.34 1.04
C ARG A 29 -11.37 8.17 1.59
N GLY A 30 -10.12 7.70 1.44
CA GLY A 30 -8.91 8.34 1.95
C GLY A 30 -8.62 8.07 3.43
N ASN A 31 -9.33 7.14 4.07
CA ASN A 31 -9.03 6.76 5.46
C ASN A 31 -7.78 5.87 5.49
N LYS A 32 -6.90 6.11 6.46
CA LYS A 32 -5.71 5.28 6.69
C LYS A 32 -6.13 3.98 7.36
N VAL A 33 -6.05 2.88 6.61
CA VAL A 33 -6.35 1.53 7.10
C VAL A 33 -5.11 0.88 7.68
N VAL A 34 -3.96 1.09 7.03
CA VAL A 34 -2.66 0.59 7.50
C VAL A 34 -1.67 1.73 7.44
N HIS A 35 -0.91 1.91 8.50
CA HIS A 35 0.26 2.76 8.50
C HIS A 35 1.29 2.16 9.45
N GLN A 36 2.28 1.47 8.89
CA GLN A 36 3.31 0.81 9.68
C GLN A 36 4.67 0.82 9.01
N LYS A 37 5.70 0.77 9.85
CA LYS A 37 7.08 0.59 9.44
C LYS A 37 7.44 -0.87 9.59
N ILE A 38 7.85 -1.51 8.49
CA ILE A 38 8.32 -2.89 8.48
C ILE A 38 9.78 -2.92 8.05
N LYS A 39 10.47 -4.03 8.30
CA LYS A 39 11.79 -4.25 7.69
C LYS A 39 11.62 -4.28 6.17
N ALA A 40 12.66 -3.86 5.45
CA ALA A 40 12.70 -3.97 3.98
C ALA A 40 12.82 -5.43 3.53
N ASP A 41 11.76 -6.21 3.77
CA ASP A 41 11.65 -7.62 3.50
C ASP A 41 10.35 -7.89 2.72
N LYS A 42 10.46 -8.72 1.68
CA LYS A 42 9.35 -9.03 0.78
C LYS A 42 8.28 -9.87 1.46
N HIS A 43 8.64 -10.78 2.37
CA HIS A 43 7.67 -11.63 3.06
C HIS A 43 6.85 -10.82 4.05
N GLU A 44 7.49 -9.89 4.76
CA GLU A 44 6.80 -8.96 5.67
C GLU A 44 5.82 -8.06 4.90
N LEU A 45 6.24 -7.53 3.75
CA LEU A 45 5.35 -6.75 2.89
C LEU A 45 4.18 -7.61 2.39
N LEU A 46 4.45 -8.82 1.88
CA LEU A 46 3.42 -9.72 1.36
C LEU A 46 2.40 -10.09 2.43
N ARG A 47 2.83 -10.40 3.65
CA ARG A 47 1.94 -10.66 4.79
C ARG A 47 1.05 -9.47 5.10
N LEU A 48 1.63 -8.26 5.07
CA LEU A 48 0.90 -7.04 5.38
C LEU A 48 -0.16 -6.70 4.33
N ILE A 49 0.16 -6.85 3.04
CA ILE A 49 -0.77 -6.54 1.94
C ILE A 49 -1.72 -7.69 1.62
N SER A 50 -1.43 -8.92 2.07
CA SER A 50 -2.21 -10.14 1.78
C SER A 50 -3.72 -9.96 1.94
N PRO A 51 -4.25 -9.38 3.04
CA PRO A 51 -5.69 -9.18 3.18
C PRO A 51 -6.30 -8.19 2.18
N TYR A 52 -5.49 -7.35 1.53
CA TYR A 52 -5.93 -6.30 0.61
C TYR A 52 -5.66 -6.62 -0.87
N LEU A 53 -4.92 -7.70 -1.18
CA LEU A 53 -4.50 -8.08 -2.54
C LEU A 53 -5.61 -8.17 -3.59
N LYS A 54 -6.86 -8.35 -3.16
CA LYS A 54 -8.01 -8.53 -4.04
C LYS A 54 -8.36 -7.28 -4.85
N ASP A 55 -8.06 -6.10 -4.30
CA ASP A 55 -8.43 -4.80 -4.92
C ASP A 55 -7.54 -3.66 -4.38
N ILE A 56 -6.23 -3.89 -4.42
CA ILE A 56 -5.21 -2.92 -4.01
C ILE A 56 -4.38 -2.46 -5.20
N VAL A 57 -4.21 -1.15 -5.31
CA VAL A 57 -3.24 -0.56 -6.24
C VAL A 57 -1.97 -0.23 -5.49
N MET A 58 -0.84 -0.70 -5.99
CA MET A 58 0.47 -0.22 -5.54
C MET A 58 0.86 1.05 -6.28
N LEU A 59 1.08 2.11 -5.51
CA LEU A 59 1.66 3.38 -5.95
C LEU A 59 3.08 3.45 -5.38
N THR A 60 4.08 3.56 -6.25
CA THR A 60 5.50 3.66 -5.90
C THR A 60 5.99 5.07 -6.15
#